data_AF-A0A7S3NT66-F1
#
_entry.id   AF-A0A7S3NT66-F1
#
_cell.length_a   1.000
_cell.length_b   1.000
_cell.length_c   1.000
_cell.angle_alpha   90.00
_cell.angle_beta   90.00
_cell.angle_gamma   90.00
#
_symmetry.space_group_name_H-M   'P 1'
#
loop_
_entity.id
_entity.type
_entity.pdbx_description
1 polymer ?
#
loop_
_entity_poly.entity_id
_entity_poly.type
_entity_poly.pdbx_seq_one_letter_code
_entity_poly.pdbx_strand_id
1 'polypeptide(L)'
;MVRYGKRKALIFQSILSIIGASLQMVKSYESFIIGRGILGLSFGISNAVSPMFIVEIAPEKMRGMLISFVALWINIGLMVPISFNFFLPVFIRPFSGIPDYC
;
A
#
# COMPACT_ATOMS: atom_id res chain seq x y z
N MET A 1 14.70 18.55 13.39
CA MET A 1 13.33 19.11 13.22
C MET A 1 12.31 18.11 12.62
N VAL A 2 12.71 16.91 12.17
CA VAL A 2 11.81 15.93 11.52
C VAL A 2 10.99 15.07 12.51
N ARG A 3 11.40 15.00 13.79
CA ARG A 3 10.80 14.11 14.81
C ARG A 3 9.32 14.39 15.11
N TYR A 4 8.86 15.63 14.93
CA TYR A 4 7.46 16.04 15.18
C TYR A 4 6.52 15.83 13.98
N GLY A 5 7.05 15.65 12.77
CA GLY A 5 6.24 15.45 11.56
C GLY A 5 5.65 14.03 11.46
N LYS A 6 6.41 13.02 11.91
CA LYS A 6 6.07 11.60 11.69
C LYS A 6 4.83 11.14 12.46
N ARG A 7 4.66 11.59 13.70
CA ARG A 7 3.46 11.27 14.50
C ARG A 7 2.19 11.88 13.87
N LYS A 8 2.29 13.10 13.34
CA LYS A 8 1.20 13.74 12.59
C LYS A 8 0.92 13.01 11.27
N ALA A 9 1.95 12.52 10.59
CA ALA A 9 1.79 11.72 9.37
C ALA A 9 1.09 10.39 9.63
N LEU A 10 1.40 9.69 10.73
CA LEU A 10 0.71 8.45 11.13
C LEU A 10 -0.76 8.69 11.48
N ILE A 11 -1.06 9.79 12.18
CA ILE A 11 -2.44 10.18 12.51
C ILE A 11 -3.20 10.54 11.23
N PHE A 12 -2.58 11.33 10.35
CA PHE A 12 -3.17 11.72 9.07
C PHE A 12 -3.44 10.49 8.18
N GLN A 13 -2.47 9.58 8.06
CA GLN A 13 -2.63 8.32 7.34
C GLN A 13 -3.78 7.47 7.91
N SER A 14 -3.89 7.39 9.24
CA SER A 14 -4.96 6.64 9.90
C SER A 14 -6.34 7.22 9.60
N ILE A 15 -6.48 8.56 9.60
CA ILE A 15 -7.72 9.25 9.26
C ILE A 15 -8.08 9.00 7.79
N LEU A 16 -7.13 9.16 6.86
CA LEU A 16 -7.39 8.91 5.43
C LEU A 16 -7.73 7.44 5.17
N SER A 17 -7.12 6.50 5.89
CA SER A 17 -7.41 5.07 5.79
C SER A 17 -8.85 4.75 6.23
N ILE A 18 -9.31 5.34 7.34
CA ILE A 18 -10.69 5.17 7.83
C ILE A 18 -11.69 5.72 6.81
N ILE A 19 -11.43 6.91 6.26
CA ILE A 19 -12.28 7.52 5.22
C ILE A 19 -12.32 6.62 3.98
N GLY A 20 -11.16 6.20 3.46
CA GLY A 20 -11.07 5.34 2.29
C GLY A 20 -11.75 3.98 2.47
N ALA A 21 -11.64 3.37 3.65
CA ALA A 21 -12.30 2.12 3.99
C ALA A 21 -13.83 2.28 4.11
N SER A 22 -14.30 3.38 4.73
CA SER A 22 -15.73 3.66 4.86
C SER A 22 -16.43 3.86 3.51
N LEU A 23 -15.78 4.56 2.56
CA LEU A 23 -16.30 4.72 1.20
C LEU A 23 -16.36 3.39 0.43
N GLN A 24 -15.46 2.45 0.74
CA GLN A 24 -15.40 1.15 0.08
C GLN A 24 -16.46 0.17 0.59
N MET A 25 -17.05 0.41 1.77
CA MET A 25 -18.17 -0.38 2.29
C MET A 25 -19.51 -0.04 1.60
N VAL A 26 -19.60 1.12 0.94
CA VAL A 26 -20.79 1.51 0.19
C VAL A 26 -20.83 0.71 -1.11
N LYS A 27 -21.95 0.02 -1.37
CA LYS A 27 -22.21 -0.87 -2.52
C LYS A 27 -22.37 -0.13 -3.86
N SER A 28 -21.65 0.98 -4.06
CA SER A 28 -21.64 1.75 -5.31
C SER A 28 -20.28 1.65 -6.00
N TYR A 29 -20.29 1.50 -7.33
CA TYR A 29 -19.08 1.37 -8.13
C TYR A 29 -18.21 2.63 -8.06
N GLU A 30 -18.83 3.81 -8.09
CA GLU A 30 -18.11 5.09 -8.03
C GLU A 30 -17.46 5.30 -6.66
N SER A 31 -18.16 4.97 -5.57
CA SER A 31 -17.59 5.08 -4.22
C SER A 31 -16.45 4.10 -3.99
N PHE A 32 -16.48 2.92 -4.63
CA PHE A 32 -15.42 1.94 -4.55
C PHE A 32 -14.12 2.42 -5.24
N ILE A 33 -14.22 3.04 -6.42
CA ILE A 33 -13.07 3.63 -7.14
C ILE A 33 -12.46 4.77 -6.34
N ILE A 34 -13.29 5.70 -5.87
CA ILE A 34 -12.83 6.85 -5.08
C ILE A 34 -12.17 6.37 -3.78
N GLY A 35 -12.77 5.39 -3.10
CA GLY A 35 -12.21 4.77 -1.90
C GLY A 35 -10.82 4.16 -2.15
N ARG A 36 -10.61 3.50 -3.29
CA ARG A 36 -9.29 2.96 -3.68
C ARG A 36 -8.24 4.04 -3.92
N GLY A 37 -8.62 5.16 -4.53
CA GLY A 37 -7.73 6.31 -4.70
C GLY A 37 -7.24 6.87 -3.35
N ILE A 38 -8.18 7.05 -2.40
CA ILE A 38 -7.87 7.56 -1.05
C ILE A 38 -7.01 6.59 -0.26
N LEU A 39 -7.31 5.28 -0.31
CA LEU A 39 -6.47 4.27 0.32
C LEU A 39 -5.08 4.24 -0.30
N GLY A 40 -4.95 4.32 -1.63
CA GLY A 40 -3.66 4.39 -2.31
C GLY A 40 -2.82 5.58 -1.85
N LEU A 41 -3.42 6.77 -1.74
CA LEU A 41 -2.76 7.96 -1.19
C LEU A 41 -2.30 7.75 0.25
N SER A 42 -3.13 7.14 1.08
CA SER A 42 -2.80 6.81 2.48
C SER A 42 -1.56 5.91 2.57
N PHE A 43 -1.54 4.83 1.78
CA PHE A 43 -0.42 3.89 1.75
C PHE A 43 0.85 4.50 1.17
N GLY A 44 0.74 5.39 0.18
CA GLY A 44 1.89 6.12 -0.38
C GLY A 44 2.61 6.97 0.67
N ILE A 45 1.86 7.70 1.48
CA ILE A 45 2.41 8.49 2.60
C ILE A 45 3.07 7.57 3.63
N SER A 46 2.43 6.46 3.98
CA SER A 46 2.96 5.48 4.94
C SER A 46 4.29 4.87 4.47
N ASN A 47 4.38 4.48 3.20
CA ASN A 47 5.57 3.84 2.65
C ASN A 47 6.76 4.80 2.53
N ALA A 48 6.54 6.10 2.37
CA ALA A 48 7.61 7.09 2.40
C ALA A 48 8.13 7.33 3.83
N VAL A 49 7.26 7.28 4.84
CA VAL A 49 7.61 7.56 6.24
C VAL A 49 8.32 6.37 6.92
N SER A 50 7.92 5.13 6.59
CA SER A 50 8.47 3.90 7.20
C SER A 50 10.00 3.75 7.10
N PRO A 51 10.64 3.76 5.90
CA PRO A 51 12.09 3.59 5.79
C PRO A 51 12.83 4.79 6.41
N MET A 52 12.29 6.00 6.29
CA MET A 52 12.81 7.21 6.93
C MET A 52 12.80 7.13 8.46
N PHE A 53 11.84 6.43 9.07
CA PHE A 53 11.82 6.19 10.52
C PHE A 53 12.86 5.17 10.94
N ILE A 54 12.97 4.09 10.17
CA ILE A 54 13.91 3.00 10.43
C ILE A 54 15.36 3.50 10.38
N VAL A 55 15.71 4.34 9.40
CA VAL A 55 17.07 4.90 9.27
C VAL A 55 17.42 5.87 10.41
N GLU A 56 16.45 6.60 10.96
CA GLU A 56 16.68 7.55 12.06
C GLU A 56 16.96 6.83 13.39
N ILE A 57 16.44 5.61 13.57
CA ILE A 57 16.67 4.78 14.76
C ILE A 57 17.87 3.84 14.58
N ALA A 58 18.28 3.58 13.33
CA ALA A 58 19.34 2.64 13.02
C ALA A 58 20.75 3.13 13.44
N PRO A 59 21.56 2.27 14.11
CA PRO A 59 22.95 2.57 14.43
C PRO A 59 23.78 2.74 13.16
N GLU A 60 24.74 3.68 13.17
CA GLU A 60 25.49 4.12 11.98
C GLU A 60 26.12 3.00 11.17
N LYS A 61 26.57 1.92 11.83
CA LYS A 61 27.26 0.80 11.20
C LYS A 61 26.34 -0.11 10.34
N MET A 62 25.03 -0.09 10.57
CA MET A 62 24.08 -1.04 9.94
C MET A 62 23.01 -0.37 9.06
N ARG A 63 23.07 0.94 8.87
CA ARG A 63 22.04 1.70 8.12
C ARG A 63 21.81 1.14 6.71
N GLY A 64 22.88 0.83 5.97
CA GLY A 64 22.77 0.26 4.62
C GLY A 64 22.13 -1.12 4.58
N MET A 65 22.47 -1.99 5.54
CA MET A 65 21.89 -3.34 5.65
C MET A 65 20.39 -3.25 5.96
N LEU A 66 19.99 -2.42 6.92
CA LEU A 66 18.58 -2.25 7.30
C LEU A 66 17.70 -1.76 6.13
N ILE A 67 18.20 -0.82 5.33
CA ILE A 67 17.46 -0.30 4.17
C ILE A 67 17.23 -1.40 3.13
N SER A 68 18.27 -2.17 2.81
CA SER A 68 18.16 -3.30 1.86
C SER A 68 17.19 -4.36 2.37
N PHE A 69 17.20 -4.68 3.67
CA PHE A 69 16.24 -5.62 4.26
C PHE A 69 14.79 -5.16 4.13
N VAL A 70 14.51 -3.87 4.37
CA VAL A 70 13.17 -3.29 4.19
C VAL A 70 12.73 -3.36 2.73
N ALA A 71 13.62 -3.00 1.79
CA ALA A 71 13.32 -3.05 0.37
C ALA A 71 13.05 -4.49 -0.12
N LEU A 72 13.82 -5.47 0.36
CA LEU A 72 13.57 -6.89 0.06
C LEU A 72 12.20 -7.32 0.56
N TRP A 73 11.82 -6.95 1.79
CA TRP A 73 10.52 -7.30 2.35
C TRP A 73 9.35 -6.69 1.58
N ILE A 74 9.49 -5.43 1.14
CA ILE A 74 8.48 -4.76 0.29
C ILE A 74 8.34 -5.47 -1.05
N ASN A 75 9.44 -5.85 -1.69
CA ASN A 75 9.41 -6.57 -2.97
C ASN A 75 8.76 -7.96 -2.83
N ILE A 76 9.06 -8.68 -1.75
CA ILE A 76 8.41 -9.97 -1.45
C ILE A 76 6.91 -9.77 -1.23
N GLY A 77 6.51 -8.73 -0.50
CA GLY A 77 5.10 -8.41 -0.28
C GLY A 77 4.35 -8.08 -1.56
N LEU A 78 4.98 -7.40 -2.52
CA LEU A 78 4.37 -7.03 -3.79
C LEU A 78 4.23 -8.22 -4.76
N MET A 79 5.07 -9.25 -4.65
CA MET A 79 4.94 -10.47 -5.47
C MET A 79 3.60 -11.17 -5.25
N VAL A 80 3.10 -11.23 -4.01
CA VAL A 80 1.83 -11.90 -3.67
C VAL A 80 0.62 -11.36 -4.46
N PRO A 81 0.29 -10.05 -4.43
CA PRO A 81 -0.84 -9.54 -5.19
C PRO A 81 -0.66 -9.68 -6.70
N ILE A 82 0.57 -9.61 -7.23
CA ILE A 82 0.83 -9.90 -8.65
C ILE A 82 0.51 -11.38 -8.97
N SER A 83 0.95 -12.32 -8.13
CA SER A 83 0.64 -13.75 -8.32
C SER A 83 -0.85 -14.03 -8.25
N PHE A 84 -1.56 -13.43 -7.29
CA PHE A 84 -3.01 -13.54 -7.18
C PHE A 84 -3.74 -12.89 -8.37
N ASN A 85 -3.27 -11.73 -8.82
CA ASN A 85 -3.83 -11.04 -9.99
C ASN A 85 -3.68 -11.87 -11.26
N PHE A 86 -2.63 -12.68 -11.40
CA PHE A 86 -2.48 -13.61 -12.51
C PHE A 86 -3.35 -14.86 -12.35
N PHE A 87 -3.47 -15.40 -11.13
CA PHE A 87 -4.20 -16.64 -10.87
C PHE A 87 -5.73 -16.49 -10.93
N LEU A 88 -6.29 -15.41 -10.39
CA LEU A 88 -7.74 -15.14 -10.41
C LEU A 88 -8.36 -15.15 -11.81
N PRO A 89 -7.83 -14.42 -12.81
CA PRO A 89 -8.40 -14.41 -14.16
C PRO A 89 -8.26 -15.76 -14.84
N VAL A 90 -7.20 -16.54 -14.60
CA VAL A 90 -7.08 -17.91 -15.14
C VAL A 90 -8.23 -18.81 -14.65
N PHE A 91 -8.68 -18.63 -13.41
CA PHE A 91 -9.80 -19.38 -12.84
C PHE A 91 -11.18 -18.85 -13.24
N ILE A 92 -11.33 -17.53 -13.39
CA ILE A 92 -12.63 -16.86 -13.62
C ILE A 92 -12.96 -16.71 -15.12
N ARG A 93 -11.96 -16.53 -15.99
CA ARG A 93 -12.15 -16.37 -17.45
C ARG A 93 -12.91 -17.52 -18.15
N PRO A 94 -12.81 -18.81 -17.77
CA PRO A 94 -13.63 -19.86 -18.41
C PRO A 94 -15.14 -19.70 -18.20
N PHE A 95 -15.59 -18.87 -17.25
CA PHE A 95 -17.01 -18.62 -16.98
C PHE A 95 -17.53 -17.25 -17.45
N SER A 96 -16.65 -16.31 -17.81
CA SER A 96 -17.05 -14.90 -17.89
C SER A 96 -17.34 -14.37 -19.30
N GLY A 97 -16.91 -15.01 -20.38
CA GLY A 97 -17.24 -14.58 -21.76
C GLY A 97 -16.86 -13.12 -22.11
N ILE A 98 -15.90 -12.51 -21.41
CA ILE A 98 -15.44 -11.13 -21.65
C ILE A 98 -14.27 -11.18 -22.66
N PRO A 99 -14.33 -10.47 -23.80
CA PRO A 99 -13.23 -10.44 -24.75
C PRO A 99 -12.00 -9.75 -24.15
N ASP A 100 -10.83 -10.33 -24.47
CA ASP A 100 -9.51 -9.86 -24.08
C ASP A 100 -9.18 -8.50 -24.72
N TYR A 101 -9.43 -7.40 -24.02
CA TYR A 101 -8.87 -6.09 -24.38
C TYR A 101 -7.96 -5.57 -23.25
N CYS A 102 -6.69 -5.34 -23.63
CA CYS A 102 -5.53 -4.81 -22.90
C CYS A 102 -4.91 -5.67 -21.78
#